data_AF-A0A953M4F2-F1
#
_entry.id   AF-A0A953M4F2-F1
#
_cell.length_a   1.000
_cell.length_b   1.000
_cell.length_c   1.000
_cell.angle_alpha   90.00
_cell.angle_beta   90.00
_cell.angle_gamma   90.00
#
_symmetry.space_group_name_H-M   'P 1'
#
loop_
_entity.id
_entity.type
_entity.pdbx_description
1 polymer ?
#
loop_
_entity_poly.entity_id
_entity_poly.type
_entity_poly.pdbx_seq_one_letter_code
_entity_poly.pdbx_strand_id
1 'polypeptide(L)'
;QNPLRLSLNALYELIEKTRVDNNAYFVAKSLLLNRARKIAIDRESAAAATLRVIRRNNQVVPWNEQKVEIAVRKTFLSLQRDSAPAVAITKAVSARAHGTKQSFVHIEEIQDMVQEELMKAGHYKVAEAYILFRAERAAAREHGETDRLEEISSAPEPSAQASMIVVTKPDGSNVFWDGADLRKRIEFARIGLDLCLTNEDIEAELRRAVYDQITQKDLDATIVLNSKTLIEQDADFARFAGRIQLTYLYEEVLGWDIMTDGIGALKAVHQRAFRKYLEHGVAIKRLNPRLLDYDLGKLAAVLDPSADLEFDFLGIQTLYDRYLIIDKTVSPARRIETPQFFWLRVAMGLMLDEKGDREAKVSGLYNL
;
A
#
# COMPACT_ATOMS: atom_id res chain seq x y z
N GLN A 1 0.76 -1.16 -50.63
CA GLN A 1 0.58 -0.22 -49.50
C GLN A 1 1.78 -0.40 -48.59
N ASN A 2 2.62 0.62 -48.41
CA ASN A 2 3.75 0.54 -47.48
C ASN A 2 3.20 0.37 -46.05
N PRO A 3 3.69 -0.58 -45.24
CA PRO A 3 3.25 -0.71 -43.86
C PRO A 3 3.64 0.55 -43.08
N LEU A 4 2.65 1.17 -42.41
CA LEU A 4 2.85 2.30 -41.50
C LEU A 4 3.80 1.87 -40.38
N ARG A 5 5.06 2.29 -40.46
CA ARG A 5 6.02 2.15 -39.36
C ARG A 5 5.72 3.22 -38.31
N LEU A 6 4.86 2.90 -37.36
CA LEU A 6 4.62 3.74 -36.19
C LEU A 6 5.76 3.53 -35.19
N SER A 7 6.45 4.62 -34.82
CA SER A 7 7.38 4.59 -33.71
C SER A 7 6.60 4.42 -32.39
N LEU A 8 7.24 3.83 -31.38
CA LEU A 8 6.62 3.65 -30.06
C LEU A 8 6.14 4.99 -29.46
N ASN A 9 6.88 6.08 -29.72
CA ASN A 9 6.49 7.43 -29.32
C ASN A 9 5.23 7.92 -30.06
N ALA A 10 5.13 7.72 -31.37
CA ALA A 10 3.95 8.10 -32.14
C ALA A 10 2.70 7.33 -31.70
N LEU A 11 2.86 6.06 -31.29
CA LEU A 11 1.78 5.26 -30.72
C LEU A 11 1.31 5.82 -29.37
N TYR A 12 2.24 6.22 -28.49
CA TYR A 12 1.88 6.85 -27.22
C TYR A 12 1.17 8.19 -27.40
N GLU A 13 1.64 9.03 -28.32
CA GLU A 13 0.98 10.31 -28.65
C GLU A 13 -0.44 10.10 -29.18
N LEU A 14 -0.64 9.08 -30.03
CA LEU A 14 -1.96 8.76 -30.57
C LEU A 14 -2.92 8.27 -29.48
N ILE A 15 -2.45 7.39 -28.58
CA ILE A 15 -3.24 6.88 -27.46
C ILE A 15 -3.58 8.01 -26.49
N GLU A 16 -2.62 8.88 -26.16
CA GLU A 16 -2.84 10.05 -25.30
C GLU A 16 -3.89 10.99 -25.92
N LYS A 17 -3.74 11.34 -27.20
CA LYS A 17 -4.69 12.19 -27.92
C LYS A 17 -6.09 11.57 -27.91
N THR A 18 -6.21 10.29 -28.23
CA THR A 18 -7.50 9.58 -28.22
C THR A 18 -8.14 9.57 -26.82
N ARG A 19 -7.33 9.49 -25.75
CA ARG A 19 -7.84 9.51 -24.38
C ARG A 19 -8.25 10.92 -23.94
N VAL A 20 -7.51 11.94 -24.35
CA VAL A 20 -7.88 13.35 -24.14
C VAL A 20 -9.18 13.67 -24.87
N ASP A 21 -9.32 13.26 -26.13
CA ASP A 21 -10.55 13.44 -26.93
C ASP A 21 -11.78 12.75 -26.32
N ASN A 22 -11.57 11.70 -25.51
CA ASN A 22 -12.62 10.97 -24.78
C ASN A 22 -12.77 11.42 -23.31
N ASN A 23 -12.26 12.61 -22.94
CA ASN A 23 -12.28 13.15 -21.58
C ASN A 23 -11.61 12.27 -20.49
N ALA A 24 -10.75 11.32 -20.90
CA ALA A 24 -10.03 10.42 -20.00
C ALA A 24 -8.65 10.98 -19.61
N TYR A 25 -8.61 12.22 -19.10
CA TYR A 25 -7.38 12.95 -18.75
C TYR A 25 -6.51 12.23 -17.71
N PHE A 26 -7.15 11.54 -16.76
CA PHE A 26 -6.45 10.79 -15.70
C PHE A 26 -5.77 9.51 -16.22
N VAL A 27 -6.39 8.84 -17.20
CA VAL A 27 -5.82 7.66 -17.87
C VAL A 27 -4.66 8.08 -18.78
N ALA A 28 -4.77 9.22 -19.45
CA ALA A 28 -3.66 9.83 -20.17
C ALA A 28 -2.48 10.14 -19.23
N LYS A 29 -2.76 10.68 -18.04
CA LYS A 29 -1.75 10.99 -17.02
C LYS A 29 -1.05 9.73 -16.48
N SER A 30 -1.76 8.63 -16.28
CA SER A 30 -1.17 7.36 -15.82
C SER A 30 -0.28 6.69 -16.88
N LEU A 31 -0.68 6.77 -18.15
CA LEU A 31 0.12 6.28 -19.27
C LEU A 31 1.47 7.03 -19.39
N LEU A 32 1.48 8.35 -19.13
CA LEU A 32 2.71 9.13 -19.06
C LEU A 32 3.63 8.74 -17.91
N LEU A 33 3.07 8.31 -16.77
CA LEU A 33 3.86 7.78 -15.65
C LEU A 33 4.57 6.48 -16.02
N ASN A 34 3.90 5.58 -16.74
CA ASN A 34 4.51 4.34 -17.23
C ASN A 34 5.56 4.59 -18.32
N ARG A 35 5.35 5.59 -19.20
CA ARG A 35 6.34 6.03 -20.18
C ARG A 35 7.61 6.57 -19.52
N ALA A 36 7.47 7.40 -18.48
CA ALA A 36 8.61 7.95 -17.72
C ALA A 36 9.51 6.86 -17.11
N ARG A 37 8.90 5.76 -16.65
CA ARG A 37 9.60 4.60 -16.06
C ARG A 37 10.42 3.85 -17.11
N LYS A 38 9.88 3.69 -18.32
CA LYS A 38 10.54 2.95 -19.41
C LYS A 38 11.71 3.72 -20.04
N ILE A 39 11.65 5.05 -20.06
CA ILE A 39 12.74 5.94 -20.53
C ILE A 39 13.99 5.83 -19.64
N ALA A 40 13.85 5.45 -18.37
CA ALA A 40 14.99 5.26 -17.48
C ALA A 40 15.88 4.04 -17.84
N ILE A 41 15.41 3.16 -18.74
CA ILE A 41 16.06 1.89 -19.09
C ILE A 41 16.95 2.01 -20.34
N ASP A 42 16.78 3.04 -21.18
CA ASP A 42 17.57 3.23 -22.41
C ASP A 42 18.91 3.94 -22.13
N ARG A 43 19.89 3.17 -21.62
CA ARG A 43 21.24 3.66 -21.28
C ARG A 43 22.16 3.92 -22.48
N GLU A 44 21.82 3.48 -23.69
CA GLU A 44 22.70 3.62 -24.86
C GLU A 44 22.65 5.02 -25.52
N SER A 45 21.54 5.75 -25.43
CA SER A 45 21.41 7.09 -26.05
C SER A 45 22.01 8.21 -25.18
N ALA A 46 22.22 7.97 -23.88
CA ALA A 46 22.66 8.95 -22.91
C ALA A 46 24.17 9.31 -22.99
N ALA A 47 24.99 8.48 -23.67
CA ALA A 47 26.42 8.67 -23.77
C ALA A 47 26.85 9.80 -24.75
N ALA A 48 25.93 10.27 -25.60
CA ALA A 48 26.21 11.25 -26.66
C ALA A 48 25.78 12.70 -26.35
N ALA A 49 25.18 12.96 -25.18
CA ALA A 49 24.66 14.29 -24.84
C ALA A 49 25.79 15.25 -24.38
N THR A 50 25.97 16.35 -25.11
CA THR A 50 26.91 17.44 -24.79
C THR A 50 26.51 18.29 -23.59
N LEU A 51 25.23 18.26 -23.18
CA LEU A 51 24.67 19.03 -22.08
C LEU A 51 24.38 18.14 -20.86
N ARG A 52 24.83 18.59 -19.67
CA ARG A 52 24.61 17.90 -18.39
C ARG A 52 23.84 18.79 -17.42
N VAL A 53 23.00 18.17 -16.58
CA VAL A 53 22.15 18.84 -15.59
C VAL A 53 22.66 18.55 -14.19
N ILE A 54 22.84 19.60 -13.39
CA ILE A 54 23.19 19.50 -11.97
C ILE A 54 21.90 19.51 -11.15
N ARG A 55 21.68 18.44 -10.40
CA ARG A 55 20.54 18.27 -9.50
C ARG A 55 20.72 19.01 -8.18
N ARG A 56 19.62 19.14 -7.42
CA ARG A 56 19.59 19.76 -6.09
C ARG A 56 20.47 19.03 -5.06
N ASN A 57 20.67 17.72 -5.24
CA ASN A 57 21.57 16.88 -4.46
C ASN A 57 23.03 16.87 -4.99
N ASN A 58 23.40 17.84 -5.83
CA ASN A 58 24.69 17.97 -6.51
C ASN A 58 25.08 16.83 -7.47
N GLN A 59 24.16 15.93 -7.81
CA GLN A 59 24.42 14.90 -8.81
C GLN A 59 24.33 15.45 -10.24
N VAL A 60 25.25 15.02 -11.08
CA VAL A 60 25.32 15.41 -12.49
C VAL A 60 24.72 14.31 -13.36
N VAL A 61 23.77 14.68 -14.20
CA VAL A 61 23.00 13.74 -15.03
C VAL A 61 22.95 14.22 -16.48
N PRO A 62 22.90 13.33 -17.48
CA PRO A 62 22.79 13.76 -18.87
C PRO A 62 21.44 14.46 -19.13
N TRP A 63 21.44 15.47 -20.00
CA TRP A 63 20.21 16.13 -20.44
C TRP A 63 19.25 15.12 -21.10
N ASN A 64 17.98 15.19 -20.73
CA ASN A 64 16.92 14.38 -21.33
C ASN A 64 15.67 15.24 -21.55
N GLU A 65 15.40 15.54 -22.82
CA GLU A 65 14.24 16.32 -23.27
C GLU A 65 12.90 15.71 -22.85
N GLN A 66 12.79 14.37 -22.85
CA GLN A 66 11.53 13.68 -22.55
C GLN A 66 11.10 13.89 -21.10
N LYS A 67 12.04 14.09 -20.17
CA LYS A 67 11.71 14.40 -18.76
C LYS A 67 11.03 15.77 -18.63
N VAL A 68 11.46 16.75 -19.43
CA VAL A 68 10.84 18.07 -19.49
C VAL A 68 9.44 17.96 -20.10
N GLU A 69 9.29 17.22 -21.20
CA GLU A 69 8.00 16.99 -21.85
C GLU A 69 6.98 16.39 -20.89
N ILE A 70 7.37 15.34 -20.15
CA ILE A 70 6.50 14.65 -19.20
C ILE A 70 6.08 15.58 -18.06
N ALA A 71 7.00 16.41 -17.54
CA ALA A 71 6.68 17.37 -16.49
C ALA A 71 5.63 18.39 -16.97
N VAL A 72 5.82 18.95 -18.17
CA VAL A 72 4.89 19.93 -18.75
C VAL A 72 3.53 19.27 -19.04
N ARG A 73 3.50 18.09 -19.67
CA ARG A 73 2.24 17.35 -19.94
C ARG A 73 1.46 17.05 -18.67
N LYS A 74 2.14 16.65 -17.58
CA LYS A 74 1.49 16.41 -16.29
C LYS A 74 0.77 17.65 -15.76
N THR A 75 1.34 18.83 -15.94
CA THR A 75 0.71 20.08 -15.50
C THR A 75 -0.53 20.40 -16.33
N PHE A 76 -0.46 20.25 -17.66
CA PHE A 76 -1.64 20.42 -18.54
C PHE A 76 -2.78 19.46 -18.17
N LEU A 77 -2.46 18.18 -18.00
CA LEU A 77 -3.46 17.16 -17.66
C LEU A 77 -4.03 17.32 -16.25
N SER A 78 -3.26 17.86 -15.30
CA SER A 78 -3.76 18.15 -13.95
C SER A 78 -4.82 19.25 -13.94
N LEU A 79 -4.81 20.12 -14.95
CA LEU A 79 -5.83 21.15 -15.17
C LEU A 79 -6.92 20.70 -16.15
N GLN A 80 -6.96 19.41 -16.51
CA GLN A 80 -7.91 18.85 -17.50
C GLN A 80 -7.84 19.59 -18.84
N ARG A 81 -6.63 19.98 -19.27
CA ARG A 81 -6.38 20.66 -20.54
C ARG A 81 -5.65 19.76 -21.51
N ASP A 82 -5.79 20.10 -22.79
CA ASP A 82 -5.01 19.47 -23.86
C ASP A 82 -3.50 19.69 -23.63
N SER A 83 -2.75 18.60 -23.69
CA SER A 83 -1.31 18.53 -23.48
C SER A 83 -0.52 18.72 -24.77
N ALA A 84 -1.17 18.82 -25.95
CA ALA A 84 -0.50 19.03 -27.24
C ALA A 84 0.52 20.19 -27.27
N PRO A 85 0.28 21.35 -26.60
CA PRO A 85 1.26 22.43 -26.56
C PRO A 85 2.58 22.08 -25.84
N ALA A 86 2.60 21.03 -25.01
CA ALA A 86 3.76 20.63 -24.24
C ALA A 86 4.97 20.26 -25.11
N VAL A 87 4.74 19.72 -26.32
CA VAL A 87 5.81 19.38 -27.26
C VAL A 87 6.51 20.64 -27.77
N ALA A 88 5.75 21.68 -28.12
CA ALA A 88 6.30 22.94 -28.60
C ALA A 88 7.09 23.67 -27.51
N ILE A 89 6.55 23.70 -26.28
CA ILE A 89 7.21 24.28 -25.11
C ILE A 89 8.51 23.53 -24.81
N THR A 90 8.48 22.20 -24.84
CA THR A 90 9.68 21.39 -24.57
C THR A 90 10.77 21.65 -25.61
N LYS A 91 10.42 21.74 -26.89
CA LYS A 91 11.39 22.10 -27.94
C LYS A 91 11.99 23.49 -27.74
N ALA A 92 11.19 24.48 -27.32
CA ALA A 92 11.67 25.82 -27.01
C ALA A 92 12.64 25.82 -25.83
N VAL A 93 12.33 25.07 -24.76
CA VAL A 93 13.20 24.90 -23.60
C VAL A 93 14.50 24.18 -23.99
N SER A 94 14.41 23.10 -24.77
CA SER A 94 15.58 22.39 -25.29
C SER A 94 16.48 23.28 -26.14
N ALA A 95 15.90 24.07 -27.06
CA ALA A 95 16.66 24.99 -27.89
C ALA A 95 17.37 26.06 -27.05
N ARG A 96 16.71 26.58 -26.01
CA ARG A 96 17.29 27.56 -25.09
C ARG A 96 18.40 26.98 -24.22
N ALA A 97 18.22 25.76 -23.73
CA ALA A 97 19.21 25.04 -22.92
C ALA A 97 20.48 24.67 -23.72
N HIS A 98 20.34 24.36 -25.02
CA HIS A 98 21.49 24.14 -25.90
C HIS A 98 22.12 25.45 -26.40
N GLY A 99 21.32 26.51 -26.53
CA GLY A 99 21.77 27.83 -26.98
C GLY A 99 22.61 28.59 -25.95
N THR A 100 22.58 28.20 -24.67
CA THR A 100 23.33 28.84 -23.57
C THR A 100 24.84 28.57 -23.64
N LYS A 101 25.30 27.64 -24.51
CA LYS A 101 26.70 27.17 -24.66
C LYS A 101 27.37 26.70 -23.36
N GLN A 102 26.59 26.44 -22.32
CA GLN A 102 27.08 25.89 -21.06
C GLN A 102 27.08 24.36 -21.13
N SER A 103 28.14 23.73 -20.62
CA SER A 103 28.19 22.26 -20.51
C SER A 103 27.40 21.72 -19.33
N PHE A 104 27.10 22.58 -18.34
CA PHE A 104 26.36 22.25 -17.13
C PHE A 104 25.29 23.31 -16.86
N VAL A 105 24.07 22.86 -16.52
CA VAL A 105 22.95 23.74 -16.17
C VAL A 105 22.31 23.22 -14.88
N HIS A 106 21.99 24.12 -13.94
CA HIS A 106 21.28 23.72 -12.72
C HIS A 106 19.81 23.42 -12.99
N ILE A 107 19.24 22.48 -12.23
CA ILE A 107 17.83 22.11 -12.38
C ILE A 107 16.85 23.27 -12.12
N GLU A 108 17.20 24.23 -11.26
CA GLU A 108 16.37 25.43 -11.06
C GLU A 108 16.29 26.28 -12.33
N GLU A 109 17.41 26.47 -13.03
CA GLU A 109 17.44 27.25 -14.26
C GLU A 109 16.56 26.61 -15.35
N ILE A 110 16.52 25.27 -15.41
CA ILE A 110 15.64 24.55 -16.33
C ILE A 110 14.17 24.76 -15.94
N GLN A 111 13.85 24.75 -14.65
CA GLN A 111 12.49 25.01 -14.16
C GLN A 111 12.04 26.45 -14.48
N ASP A 112 12.94 27.41 -14.35
CA ASP A 112 12.69 28.81 -14.68
C ASP A 112 12.47 28.97 -16.20
N MET A 113 13.27 28.30 -17.04
CA MET A 113 13.04 28.25 -18.48
C MET A 113 11.66 27.68 -18.83
N VAL A 114 11.23 26.59 -18.18
CA VAL A 114 9.90 26.01 -18.40
C VAL A 114 8.79 26.99 -18.03
N GLN A 115 8.93 27.71 -16.91
CA GLN A 115 7.95 28.71 -16.48
C GLN A 115 7.84 29.87 -17.47
N GLU A 116 8.99 30.41 -17.90
CA GLU A 116 9.02 31.50 -18.87
C GLU A 116 8.41 31.09 -20.21
N GLU A 117 8.74 29.90 -20.71
CA GLU A 117 8.18 29.41 -21.99
C GLU A 117 6.67 29.11 -21.88
N LEU A 118 6.18 28.65 -20.72
CA LEU A 118 4.74 28.53 -20.44
C LEU A 118 4.03 29.89 -20.45
N MET A 119 4.67 30.93 -19.90
CA MET A 119 4.12 32.30 -19.90
C MET A 119 4.15 32.93 -21.30
N LYS A 120 5.25 32.79 -22.05
CA LYS A 120 5.37 33.29 -23.43
C LYS A 120 4.36 32.65 -24.37
N ALA A 121 4.06 31.37 -24.18
CA ALA A 121 3.03 30.66 -24.93
C ALA A 121 1.59 31.06 -24.53
N GLY A 122 1.41 31.98 -23.58
CA GLY A 122 0.10 32.45 -23.12
C GLY A 122 -0.64 31.47 -22.19
N HIS A 123 0.03 30.43 -21.71
CA HIS A 123 -0.56 29.42 -20.82
C HIS A 123 -0.43 29.81 -19.34
N TYR A 124 -0.88 31.01 -18.99
CA TYR A 124 -0.72 31.60 -17.64
C TYR A 124 -1.25 30.70 -16.51
N LYS A 125 -2.44 30.11 -16.67
CA LYS A 125 -3.03 29.21 -15.67
C LYS A 125 -2.22 27.92 -15.48
N VAL A 126 -1.54 27.46 -16.53
CA VAL A 126 -0.68 26.26 -16.47
C VAL A 126 0.67 26.62 -15.83
N ALA A 127 1.22 27.79 -16.17
CA ALA A 127 2.41 28.34 -15.52
C ALA A 127 2.20 28.53 -14.01
N GLU A 128 1.05 29.11 -13.62
CA GLU A 128 0.65 29.29 -12.22
C GLU A 128 0.59 27.95 -11.47
N ALA A 129 -0.10 26.96 -12.04
CA ALA A 129 -0.17 25.62 -11.44
C ALA A 129 1.20 24.93 -11.35
N TYR A 130 2.08 25.15 -12.34
CA TYR A 130 3.45 24.66 -12.31
C TYR A 130 4.27 25.29 -11.18
N ILE A 131 4.15 26.61 -11.01
CA ILE A 131 4.85 27.37 -9.95
C ILE A 131 4.33 26.96 -8.57
N LEU A 132 3.02 26.85 -8.40
CA LEU A 132 2.40 26.44 -7.14
C LEU A 132 2.88 25.04 -6.75
N PHE A 133 2.87 24.09 -7.69
CA PHE A 133 3.38 22.74 -7.46
C PHE A 133 4.87 22.71 -7.10
N ARG A 134 5.70 23.55 -7.74
CA ARG A 134 7.13 23.72 -7.38
C ARG A 134 7.28 24.25 -5.96
N ALA A 135 6.48 25.25 -5.56
CA ALA A 135 6.53 25.87 -4.24
C ALA A 135 6.07 24.90 -3.13
N GLU A 136 4.96 24.19 -3.34
CA GLU A 136 4.48 23.14 -2.43
C GLU A 136 5.53 22.05 -2.22
N ARG A 137 6.21 21.63 -3.29
CA ARG A 137 7.31 20.64 -3.22
C ARG A 137 8.57 21.19 -2.56
N ALA A 138 8.82 22.49 -2.64
CA ALA A 138 9.92 23.13 -1.90
C ALA A 138 9.63 23.19 -0.40
N ALA A 139 8.41 23.57 -0.03
CA ALA A 139 7.97 23.61 1.36
C ALA A 139 7.92 22.22 2.02
N ALA A 140 7.44 21.20 1.30
CA ALA A 140 7.41 19.81 1.79
C ALA A 140 8.83 19.29 2.13
N ARG A 141 9.84 19.68 1.33
CA ARG A 141 11.24 19.33 1.58
C ARG A 141 11.84 20.02 2.80
N GLU A 142 11.48 21.28 3.06
CA GLU A 142 11.94 22.01 4.27
C GLU A 142 11.37 21.41 5.56
N HIS A 143 10.20 20.76 5.50
CA HIS A 143 9.53 20.17 6.66
C HIS A 143 9.98 18.72 6.97
N GLY A 144 11.04 18.22 6.33
CA GLY A 144 11.58 16.89 6.62
C GLY A 144 10.72 15.73 6.13
N GLU A 145 9.67 15.99 5.33
CA GLU A 145 9.08 14.97 4.47
C GLU A 145 10.14 14.60 3.43
N THR A 146 10.88 13.53 3.73
CA THR A 146 11.92 13.00 2.86
C THR A 146 11.29 12.68 1.51
N ASP A 147 11.69 13.42 0.49
CA ASP A 147 11.23 13.30 -0.88
C ASP A 147 11.62 11.89 -1.41
N ARG A 148 10.74 10.89 -1.23
CA ARG A 148 10.83 9.58 -1.92
C ARG A 148 10.68 9.69 -3.44
N LEU A 149 10.76 10.90 -3.99
CA LEU A 149 10.54 11.24 -5.40
C LEU A 149 11.73 11.97 -6.05
N GLU A 150 12.82 12.29 -5.33
CA GLU A 150 14.04 12.88 -5.94
C GLU A 150 15.24 11.92 -6.09
N GLU A 151 15.13 10.61 -5.81
CA GLU A 151 16.09 9.59 -6.29
C GLU A 151 15.79 9.09 -7.72
N ILE A 152 15.53 9.99 -8.68
CA ILE A 152 15.32 9.58 -10.10
C ILE A 152 16.57 9.81 -10.99
N SER A 153 17.82 9.72 -10.49
CA SER A 153 19.03 9.63 -11.36
C SER A 153 20.39 9.39 -10.68
N SER A 154 20.46 8.64 -9.60
CA SER A 154 21.64 7.81 -9.43
C SER A 154 21.17 6.52 -8.82
N ALA A 155 21.30 5.44 -9.58
CA ALA A 155 21.03 4.10 -9.05
C ALA A 155 21.84 3.90 -7.76
N PRO A 156 21.23 3.20 -6.81
CA PRO A 156 21.44 1.76 -6.70
C PRO A 156 20.16 1.02 -7.16
N GLU A 157 20.32 -0.13 -7.80
CA GLU A 157 19.17 -1.03 -8.03
C GLU A 157 18.66 -1.62 -6.70
N PRO A 158 17.56 -2.39 -6.66
CA PRO A 158 16.25 -2.25 -7.29
C PRO A 158 15.18 -2.01 -6.20
N SER A 159 14.19 -1.14 -6.42
CA SER A 159 12.95 -1.18 -5.61
C SER A 159 11.75 -1.04 -6.53
N ALA A 160 10.95 -2.11 -6.60
CA ALA A 160 9.66 -2.13 -7.24
C ALA A 160 8.87 -0.89 -6.84
N GLN A 161 8.45 -0.11 -7.83
CA GLN A 161 7.69 1.10 -7.61
C GLN A 161 6.43 0.78 -6.79
N ALA A 162 6.30 1.41 -5.63
CA ALA A 162 5.02 1.59 -4.95
C ALA A 162 4.08 2.35 -5.90
N SER A 163 3.34 1.61 -6.74
CA SER A 163 2.12 2.09 -7.35
C SER A 163 1.12 2.33 -6.23
N MET A 164 0.74 3.58 -6.04
CA MET A 164 -0.42 3.92 -5.21
C MET A 164 -1.65 3.28 -5.87
N ILE A 165 -2.34 2.41 -5.14
CA ILE A 165 -3.51 1.69 -5.64
C ILE A 165 -4.74 2.39 -5.08
N VAL A 166 -5.74 2.70 -5.92
CA VAL A 166 -7.02 3.22 -5.42
C VAL A 166 -7.80 2.07 -4.82
N VAL A 167 -8.15 2.19 -3.54
CA VAL A 167 -8.94 1.20 -2.80
C VAL A 167 -10.29 1.79 -2.41
N THR A 168 -11.36 1.08 -2.76
CA THR A 168 -12.72 1.45 -2.40
C THR A 168 -13.06 0.88 -1.01
N LYS A 169 -13.31 1.77 -0.04
CA LYS A 169 -13.68 1.41 1.33
C LYS A 169 -15.16 0.98 1.42
N PRO A 170 -15.56 0.30 2.52
CA PRO A 170 -16.96 -0.11 2.73
C PRO A 170 -17.97 1.04 2.75
N ASP A 171 -17.53 2.26 3.08
CA ASP A 171 -18.34 3.48 3.05
C ASP A 171 -18.48 4.10 1.64
N GLY A 172 -17.86 3.50 0.62
CA GLY A 172 -17.83 3.98 -0.75
C GLY A 172 -16.78 5.06 -1.03
N SER A 173 -15.98 5.45 -0.02
CA SER A 173 -14.87 6.38 -0.22
C SER A 173 -13.67 5.70 -0.90
N ASN A 174 -12.91 6.49 -1.66
CA ASN A 174 -11.70 6.02 -2.31
C ASN A 174 -10.48 6.53 -1.55
N VAL A 175 -9.60 5.61 -1.17
CA VAL A 175 -8.35 5.93 -0.48
C VAL A 175 -7.18 5.40 -1.29
N PHE A 176 -6.09 6.15 -1.33
CA PHE A 176 -4.84 5.67 -1.93
C PHE A 176 -4.11 4.76 -0.96
N TRP A 177 -3.86 3.53 -1.38
CA TRP A 177 -3.12 2.54 -0.64
C TRP A 177 -1.67 2.49 -1.10
N ASP A 178 -0.76 2.71 -0.15
CA ASP A 178 0.70 2.73 -0.34
C ASP A 178 1.38 1.46 0.20
N GLY A 179 0.60 0.53 0.75
CA GLY A 179 1.01 -0.71 1.41
C GLY A 179 1.84 -0.52 2.68
N ALA A 180 1.73 0.62 3.36
CA ALA A 180 2.37 0.80 4.67
C ALA A 180 1.84 -0.20 5.70
N ASP A 181 0.53 -0.49 5.68
CA ASP A 181 -0.08 -1.53 6.50
C ASP A 181 0.46 -2.92 6.14
N LEU A 182 0.59 -3.24 4.84
CA LEU A 182 1.13 -4.50 4.37
C LEU A 182 2.56 -4.73 4.86
N ARG A 183 3.42 -3.71 4.83
CA ARG A 183 4.78 -3.82 5.39
C ARG A 183 4.77 -4.15 6.87
N LYS A 184 3.90 -3.51 7.66
CA LYS A 184 3.73 -3.87 9.08
C LYS A 184 3.17 -5.29 9.27
N ARG A 185 2.27 -5.75 8.40
CA ARG A 185 1.75 -7.14 8.43
C ARG A 185 2.85 -8.13 8.14
N ILE A 186 3.75 -7.85 7.19
CA ILE A 186 4.91 -8.67 6.88
C ILE A 186 5.85 -8.72 8.10
N GLU A 187 6.17 -7.58 8.70
CA GLU A 187 7.00 -7.53 9.92
C GLU A 187 6.39 -8.36 11.06
N PHE A 188 5.08 -8.22 11.29
CA PHE A 188 4.36 -9.03 12.28
C PHE A 188 4.42 -10.52 11.97
N ALA A 189 4.15 -10.90 10.72
CA ALA A 189 4.10 -12.30 10.33
C ALA A 189 5.49 -12.97 10.38
N ARG A 190 6.58 -12.21 10.23
CA ARG A 190 7.97 -12.68 10.30
C ARG A 190 8.52 -12.93 11.70
N ILE A 191 7.83 -12.53 12.77
CA ILE A 191 8.37 -12.61 14.13
C ILE A 191 8.84 -14.03 14.47
N GLY A 192 10.14 -14.21 14.69
CA GLY A 192 10.70 -15.51 15.04
C GLY A 192 10.70 -16.57 13.92
N LEU A 193 10.52 -16.17 12.65
CA LEU A 193 10.68 -17.05 11.48
C LEU A 193 11.95 -16.69 10.73
N ASP A 194 12.60 -17.71 10.17
CA ASP A 194 13.75 -17.54 9.27
C ASP A 194 13.32 -17.85 7.83
N LEU A 195 12.79 -16.82 7.15
CA LEU A 195 12.25 -16.97 5.80
C LEU A 195 13.32 -16.81 4.73
N CYS A 196 13.20 -17.59 3.66
CA CYS A 196 14.10 -17.57 2.52
C CYS A 196 14.00 -16.32 1.62
N LEU A 197 13.04 -15.41 1.87
CA LEU A 197 12.81 -14.18 1.10
C LEU A 197 13.00 -12.90 1.93
N THR A 198 13.42 -11.82 1.26
CA THR A 198 13.50 -10.49 1.86
C THR A 198 12.10 -9.87 2.08
N ASN A 199 12.01 -8.79 2.86
CA ASN A 199 10.71 -8.12 3.08
C ASN A 199 10.17 -7.55 1.77
N GLU A 200 11.07 -7.05 0.94
CA GLU A 200 10.80 -6.46 -0.36
C GLU A 200 10.28 -7.51 -1.35
N ASP A 201 10.90 -8.69 -1.39
CA ASP A 201 10.45 -9.81 -2.23
C ASP A 201 9.07 -10.32 -1.80
N ILE A 202 8.86 -10.47 -0.50
CA ILE A 202 7.56 -10.86 0.05
C ILE A 202 6.50 -9.80 -0.29
N GLU A 203 6.80 -8.51 -0.09
CA GLU A 203 5.86 -7.44 -0.45
C GLU A 203 5.50 -7.48 -1.94
N ALA A 204 6.48 -7.71 -2.81
CA ALA A 204 6.25 -7.83 -4.25
C ALA A 204 5.34 -9.01 -4.60
N GLU A 205 5.57 -10.19 -4.00
CA GLU A 205 4.73 -11.37 -4.20
C GLU A 205 3.32 -11.20 -3.62
N LEU A 206 3.19 -10.59 -2.44
CA LEU A 206 1.89 -10.34 -1.82
C LEU A 206 1.06 -9.32 -2.61
N ARG A 207 1.70 -8.36 -3.28
CA ARG A 207 1.03 -7.39 -4.16
C ARG A 207 0.70 -7.96 -5.54
N ARG A 208 1.11 -9.19 -5.86
CA ARG A 208 0.85 -9.79 -7.16
C ARG A 208 -0.65 -9.88 -7.40
N ALA A 209 -1.12 -9.51 -8.58
CA ALA A 209 -2.54 -9.46 -8.92
C ALA A 209 -3.40 -8.44 -8.12
N VAL A 210 -2.80 -7.52 -7.34
CA VAL A 210 -3.53 -6.33 -6.87
C VAL A 210 -3.63 -5.34 -8.04
N TYR A 211 -4.84 -4.86 -8.32
CA TYR A 211 -5.15 -3.96 -9.43
C TYR A 211 -5.79 -2.66 -8.92
N ASP A 212 -5.83 -1.63 -9.78
CA ASP A 212 -6.39 -0.32 -9.43
C ASP A 212 -7.92 -0.38 -9.31
N GLN A 213 -8.50 0.35 -8.35
CA GLN A 213 -9.94 0.30 -7.98
C GLN A 213 -10.40 -1.05 -7.40
N ILE A 214 -9.52 -1.72 -6.65
CA ILE A 214 -9.88 -2.91 -5.87
C ILE A 214 -10.69 -2.52 -4.63
N THR A 215 -11.65 -3.34 -4.22
CA THR A 215 -12.35 -3.11 -2.94
C THR A 215 -11.44 -3.48 -1.77
N GLN A 216 -11.63 -2.89 -0.58
CA GLN A 216 -10.85 -3.28 0.61
C GLN A 216 -10.95 -4.79 0.88
N LYS A 217 -12.15 -5.35 0.74
CA LYS A 217 -12.40 -6.78 0.96
C LYS A 217 -11.63 -7.66 -0.03
N ASP A 218 -11.59 -7.27 -1.31
CA ASP A 218 -10.87 -8.02 -2.33
C ASP A 218 -9.36 -7.86 -2.15
N LEU A 219 -8.88 -6.67 -1.74
CA LEU A 219 -7.48 -6.44 -1.39
C LEU A 219 -7.03 -7.39 -0.28
N ASP A 220 -7.75 -7.42 0.84
CA ASP A 220 -7.43 -8.27 1.99
C ASP A 220 -7.42 -9.75 1.59
N ALA A 221 -8.42 -10.17 0.80
CA ALA A 221 -8.50 -11.54 0.28
C ALA A 221 -7.34 -11.88 -0.68
N THR A 222 -6.94 -10.95 -1.55
CA THR A 222 -5.79 -11.13 -2.46
C THR A 222 -4.48 -11.25 -1.69
N ILE A 223 -4.24 -10.42 -0.66
CA ILE A 223 -3.04 -10.52 0.17
C ILE A 223 -2.97 -11.88 0.87
N VAL A 224 -4.07 -12.31 1.50
CA VAL A 224 -4.13 -13.64 2.14
C VAL A 224 -3.90 -14.75 1.12
N LEU A 225 -4.54 -14.69 -0.05
CA LEU A 225 -4.37 -15.70 -1.09
C LEU A 225 -2.90 -15.80 -1.57
N ASN A 226 -2.25 -14.68 -1.83
CA ASN A 226 -0.86 -14.65 -2.27
C ASN A 226 0.11 -15.14 -1.17
N SER A 227 -0.19 -14.85 0.10
CA SER A 227 0.64 -15.37 1.20
C SER A 227 0.67 -16.91 1.22
N LYS A 228 -0.44 -17.56 0.85
CA LYS A 228 -0.52 -19.02 0.76
C LYS A 228 0.32 -19.60 -0.36
N THR A 229 0.51 -18.88 -1.46
CA THR A 229 1.32 -19.38 -2.58
C THR A 229 2.80 -19.47 -2.21
N LEU A 230 3.24 -18.74 -1.18
CA LEU A 230 4.62 -18.80 -0.67
C LEU A 230 4.91 -20.07 0.13
N ILE A 231 3.88 -20.80 0.59
CA ILE A 231 4.04 -22.06 1.34
C ILE A 231 4.78 -23.12 0.50
N GLU A 232 4.67 -23.07 -0.82
CA GLU A 232 5.40 -23.97 -1.72
C GLU A 232 6.91 -23.68 -1.76
N GLN A 233 7.35 -22.49 -1.34
CA GLN A 233 8.76 -22.11 -1.32
C GLN A 233 9.47 -22.50 -0.01
N ASP A 234 8.78 -22.37 1.12
CA ASP A 234 9.32 -22.66 2.45
C ASP A 234 8.20 -23.10 3.41
N ALA A 235 8.47 -24.08 4.27
CA ALA A 235 7.53 -24.53 5.28
C ALA A 235 7.17 -23.45 6.31
N ASP A 236 8.10 -22.54 6.63
CA ASP A 236 7.84 -21.43 7.57
C ASP A 236 6.84 -20.42 7.00
N PHE A 237 6.65 -20.39 5.66
CA PHE A 237 5.57 -19.59 5.07
C PHE A 237 4.17 -20.08 5.48
N ALA A 238 4.02 -21.32 5.96
CA ALA A 238 2.76 -21.80 6.51
C ALA A 238 2.34 -21.01 7.76
N ARG A 239 3.28 -20.75 8.68
CA ARG A 239 3.04 -19.89 9.86
C ARG A 239 2.92 -18.42 9.44
N PHE A 240 3.77 -17.96 8.53
CA PHE A 240 3.70 -16.60 8.00
C PHE A 240 2.30 -16.28 7.44
N ALA A 241 1.76 -17.14 6.56
CA ALA A 241 0.44 -16.95 5.97
C ALA A 241 -0.68 -16.99 7.03
N GLY A 242 -0.57 -17.87 8.04
CA GLY A 242 -1.49 -17.90 9.18
C GLY A 242 -1.48 -16.58 9.95
N ARG A 243 -0.30 -16.00 10.17
CA ARG A 243 -0.14 -14.71 10.86
C ARG A 243 -0.64 -13.52 10.04
N ILE A 244 -0.46 -13.54 8.71
CA ILE A 244 -1.10 -12.56 7.83
C ILE A 244 -2.62 -12.62 8.00
N GLN A 245 -3.22 -13.81 7.96
CA GLN A 245 -4.65 -13.98 8.18
C GLN A 245 -5.11 -13.49 9.57
N LEU A 246 -4.33 -13.76 10.62
CA LEU A 246 -4.62 -13.28 11.98
C LEU A 246 -4.71 -11.76 12.06
N THR A 247 -3.87 -11.01 11.34
CA THR A 247 -3.92 -9.53 11.38
C THR A 247 -5.29 -9.01 10.93
N TYR A 248 -5.85 -9.55 9.85
CA TYR A 248 -7.19 -9.19 9.37
C TYR A 248 -8.29 -9.67 10.30
N LEU A 249 -8.13 -10.85 10.91
CA LEU A 249 -9.07 -11.38 11.89
C LEU A 249 -9.16 -10.49 13.14
N TYR A 250 -8.01 -10.01 13.65
CA TYR A 250 -7.97 -9.11 14.79
C TYR A 250 -8.60 -7.76 14.47
N GLU A 251 -8.38 -7.22 13.27
CA GLU A 251 -9.06 -6.01 12.81
C GLU A 251 -10.58 -6.20 12.74
N GLU A 252 -11.06 -7.31 12.18
CA GLU A 252 -12.49 -7.61 12.07
C GLU A 252 -13.15 -7.75 13.45
N VAL A 253 -12.53 -8.51 14.37
CA VAL A 253 -13.17 -8.93 15.62
C VAL A 253 -12.93 -7.95 16.75
N LEU A 254 -11.70 -7.45 16.89
CA LEU A 254 -11.28 -6.66 18.06
C LEU A 254 -11.31 -5.15 17.81
N GLY A 255 -11.36 -4.74 16.53
CA GLY A 255 -11.12 -3.35 16.15
C GLY A 255 -9.70 -2.88 16.49
N TRP A 256 -8.75 -3.81 16.53
CA TRP A 256 -7.32 -3.54 16.61
C TRP A 256 -6.84 -3.08 15.24
N ASP A 257 -5.97 -2.08 15.15
CA ASP A 257 -5.42 -1.59 13.88
C ASP A 257 -3.89 -1.72 13.86
N ILE A 258 -3.35 -2.38 12.82
CA ILE A 258 -1.91 -2.67 12.75
C ILE A 258 -1.06 -1.40 12.61
N MET A 259 -1.62 -0.33 12.04
CA MET A 259 -0.92 0.93 11.84
C MET A 259 -0.86 1.76 13.11
N THR A 260 -1.96 1.85 13.87
CA THR A 260 -2.07 2.73 15.04
C THR A 260 -1.78 2.05 16.37
N ASP A 261 -2.31 0.84 16.60
CA ASP A 261 -2.18 0.14 17.89
C ASP A 261 -0.87 -0.64 17.97
N GLY A 262 -0.50 -1.29 16.87
CA GLY A 262 0.67 -2.15 16.79
C GLY A 262 0.61 -3.39 17.71
N ILE A 263 1.68 -4.16 17.73
CA ILE A 263 1.71 -5.51 18.32
C ILE A 263 1.59 -5.47 19.85
N GLY A 264 2.22 -4.49 20.50
CA GLY A 264 2.24 -4.38 21.96
C GLY A 264 0.86 -4.17 22.58
N ALA A 265 -0.10 -3.63 21.83
CA ALA A 265 -1.46 -3.41 22.30
C ALA A 265 -2.34 -4.68 22.23
N LEU A 266 -1.92 -5.72 21.49
CA LEU A 266 -2.78 -6.85 21.14
C LEU A 266 -3.35 -7.57 22.37
N LYS A 267 -2.52 -7.80 23.39
CA LYS A 267 -2.95 -8.40 24.67
C LYS A 267 -3.99 -7.54 25.39
N ALA A 268 -3.76 -6.23 25.48
CA ALA A 268 -4.68 -5.31 26.13
C ALA A 268 -6.03 -5.21 25.39
N VAL A 269 -6.00 -5.23 24.05
CA VAL A 269 -7.23 -5.22 23.24
C VAL A 269 -8.03 -6.51 23.44
N HIS A 270 -7.38 -7.68 23.42
CA HIS A 270 -8.04 -8.96 23.73
C HIS A 270 -8.71 -8.93 25.11
N GLN A 271 -7.97 -8.51 26.14
CA GLN A 271 -8.48 -8.42 27.51
C GLN A 271 -9.72 -7.52 27.62
N ARG A 272 -9.65 -6.33 27.00
CA ARG A 272 -10.76 -5.36 27.01
C ARG A 272 -11.98 -5.86 26.24
N ALA A 273 -11.78 -6.59 25.14
CA ALA A 273 -12.86 -7.07 24.28
C ALA A 273 -13.55 -8.33 24.84
N PHE A 274 -12.87 -9.12 25.68
CA PHE A 274 -13.36 -10.44 26.13
C PHE A 274 -14.74 -10.41 26.80
N ARG A 275 -14.94 -9.47 27.73
CA ARG A 275 -16.25 -9.29 28.40
C ARG A 275 -17.37 -9.00 27.39
N LYS A 276 -17.12 -8.03 26.49
CA LYS A 276 -18.10 -7.63 25.46
C LYS A 276 -18.43 -8.79 24.52
N TYR A 277 -17.43 -9.60 24.17
CA TYR A 277 -17.61 -10.80 23.37
C TYR A 277 -18.57 -11.80 24.05
N LEU A 278 -18.37 -12.10 25.34
CA LEU A 278 -19.25 -13.01 26.08
C LEU A 278 -20.67 -12.47 26.21
N GLU A 279 -20.82 -11.19 26.59
CA GLU A 279 -22.11 -10.51 26.71
C GLU A 279 -22.87 -10.54 25.38
N HIS A 280 -22.19 -10.22 24.27
CA HIS A 280 -22.76 -10.26 22.93
C HIS A 280 -23.16 -11.68 22.53
N GLY A 281 -22.26 -12.65 22.71
CA GLY A 281 -22.51 -14.05 22.40
C GLY A 281 -23.69 -14.66 23.17
N VAL A 282 -23.89 -14.24 24.43
CA VAL A 282 -25.07 -14.61 25.24
C VAL A 282 -26.34 -13.92 24.69
N ALA A 283 -26.26 -12.63 24.34
CA ALA A 283 -27.39 -11.89 23.80
C ALA A 283 -27.93 -12.51 22.50
N ILE A 284 -27.04 -12.96 21.60
CA ILE A 284 -27.41 -13.66 20.36
C ILE A 284 -27.67 -15.17 20.55
N LYS A 285 -27.73 -15.66 21.79
CA LYS A 285 -27.99 -17.07 22.17
C LYS A 285 -26.99 -18.07 21.58
N ARG A 286 -25.77 -17.63 21.27
CA ARG A 286 -24.67 -18.49 20.83
C ARG A 286 -23.86 -19.04 22.01
N LEU A 287 -23.93 -18.37 23.16
CA LEU A 287 -23.23 -18.73 24.39
C LEU A 287 -24.19 -18.97 25.54
N ASN A 288 -23.78 -19.84 26.48
CA ASN A 288 -24.53 -20.10 27.71
C ASN A 288 -24.41 -18.89 28.67
N PRO A 289 -25.52 -18.32 29.18
CA PRO A 289 -25.47 -17.20 30.13
C PRO A 289 -24.60 -17.44 31.36
N ARG A 290 -24.48 -18.69 31.82
CA ARG A 290 -23.65 -19.08 32.97
C ARG A 290 -22.15 -18.77 32.78
N LEU A 291 -21.70 -18.54 31.54
CA LEU A 291 -20.32 -18.10 31.29
C LEU A 291 -20.05 -16.70 31.87
N LEU A 292 -21.07 -15.90 32.14
CA LEU A 292 -20.94 -14.59 32.78
C LEU A 292 -20.78 -14.67 34.31
N ASP A 293 -20.97 -15.86 34.90
CA ASP A 293 -20.84 -16.09 36.35
C ASP A 293 -19.38 -16.24 36.81
N TYR A 294 -18.43 -16.26 35.88
CA TYR A 294 -16.99 -16.32 36.16
C TYR A 294 -16.42 -14.93 36.49
N ASP A 295 -15.28 -14.90 37.18
CA ASP A 295 -14.45 -13.69 37.22
C ASP A 295 -13.77 -13.45 35.86
N LEU A 296 -14.46 -12.71 35.00
CA LEU A 296 -13.99 -12.38 33.65
C LEU A 296 -12.74 -11.50 33.66
N GLY A 297 -12.45 -10.77 34.74
CA GLY A 297 -11.23 -9.98 34.87
C GLY A 297 -10.02 -10.90 35.05
N LYS A 298 -10.14 -11.87 35.96
CA LYS A 298 -9.12 -12.91 36.20
C LYS A 298 -8.89 -13.75 34.94
N LEU A 299 -9.96 -14.16 34.24
CA LEU A 299 -9.85 -14.94 33.02
C LEU A 299 -9.32 -14.14 31.82
N ALA A 300 -9.72 -12.88 31.66
CA ALA A 300 -9.13 -12.05 30.62
C ALA A 300 -7.61 -11.90 30.83
N ALA A 301 -7.15 -11.77 32.08
CA ALA A 301 -5.74 -11.58 32.39
C ALA A 301 -4.82 -12.72 31.89
N VAL A 302 -5.36 -13.94 31.74
CA VAL A 302 -4.58 -15.10 31.25
C VAL A 302 -4.40 -15.13 29.74
N LEU A 303 -5.19 -14.36 28.98
CA LEU A 303 -5.10 -14.33 27.52
C LEU A 303 -3.69 -13.98 27.04
N ASP A 304 -3.16 -14.83 26.15
CA ASP A 304 -1.85 -14.67 25.51
C ASP A 304 -1.95 -14.79 23.99
N PRO A 305 -2.10 -13.65 23.27
CA PRO A 305 -2.16 -13.65 21.81
C PRO A 305 -0.89 -14.17 21.13
N SER A 306 0.25 -14.29 21.83
CA SER A 306 1.45 -14.84 21.21
C SER A 306 1.30 -16.33 20.86
N ALA A 307 0.44 -17.07 21.59
CA ALA A 307 0.12 -18.45 21.29
C ALA A 307 -0.61 -18.62 19.93
N ASP A 308 -1.29 -17.59 19.43
CA ASP A 308 -1.88 -17.64 18.08
C ASP A 308 -0.81 -17.72 16.99
N LEU A 309 0.40 -17.23 17.25
CA LEU A 309 1.51 -17.19 16.28
C LEU A 309 2.12 -18.58 15.99
N GLU A 310 1.78 -19.58 16.79
CA GLU A 310 2.25 -20.96 16.63
C GLU A 310 1.42 -21.75 15.60
N PHE A 311 0.21 -21.28 15.27
CA PHE A 311 -0.61 -21.92 14.25
C PHE A 311 -0.06 -21.72 12.84
N ASP A 312 -0.18 -22.77 12.03
CA ASP A 312 -0.04 -22.65 10.58
C ASP A 312 -1.33 -22.08 9.95
N PHE A 313 -1.23 -21.75 8.66
CA PHE A 313 -2.35 -21.23 7.89
C PHE A 313 -3.57 -22.17 7.91
N LEU A 314 -3.35 -23.49 7.79
CA LEU A 314 -4.45 -24.45 7.77
C LEU A 314 -5.20 -24.50 9.11
N GLY A 315 -4.49 -24.40 10.22
CA GLY A 315 -5.05 -24.30 11.56
C GLY A 315 -5.91 -23.05 11.73
N ILE A 316 -5.38 -21.88 11.39
CA ILE A 316 -6.14 -20.61 11.46
C ILE A 316 -7.35 -20.64 10.53
N GLN A 317 -7.19 -21.10 9.30
CA GLN A 317 -8.29 -21.20 8.33
C GLN A 317 -9.39 -22.15 8.83
N THR A 318 -9.01 -23.28 9.42
CA THR A 318 -9.97 -24.26 9.96
C THR A 318 -10.78 -23.66 11.11
N LEU A 319 -10.10 -22.96 12.03
CA LEU A 319 -10.78 -22.23 13.10
C LEU A 319 -11.75 -21.20 12.52
N TYR A 320 -11.28 -20.36 11.60
CA TYR A 320 -12.04 -19.27 11.00
C TYR A 320 -13.30 -19.73 10.24
N ASP A 321 -13.21 -20.82 9.49
CA ASP A 321 -14.31 -21.32 8.67
C ASP A 321 -15.36 -22.09 9.47
N ARG A 322 -14.93 -22.84 10.50
CA ARG A 322 -15.79 -23.86 11.13
C ARG A 322 -16.05 -23.66 12.62
N TYR A 323 -15.16 -23.02 13.36
CA TYR A 323 -15.20 -22.99 14.81
C TYR A 323 -15.52 -21.62 15.41
N LEU A 324 -14.92 -20.56 14.86
CA LEU A 324 -15.10 -19.21 15.38
C LEU A 324 -16.56 -18.77 15.25
N ILE A 325 -17.11 -18.21 16.32
CA ILE A 325 -18.51 -17.78 16.35
C ILE A 325 -18.74 -16.62 15.38
N ILE A 326 -19.79 -16.78 14.58
CA ILE A 326 -20.30 -15.78 13.64
C ILE A 326 -21.64 -15.29 14.17
N ASP A 327 -21.78 -13.97 14.29
CA ASP A 327 -23.07 -13.33 14.47
C ASP A 327 -23.81 -13.30 13.14
N LYS A 328 -24.89 -14.10 13.06
CA LYS A 328 -25.78 -14.18 11.90
C LYS A 328 -27.06 -13.35 12.07
N THR A 329 -27.21 -12.63 13.18
CA THR A 329 -28.35 -11.74 13.43
C THR A 329 -28.18 -10.40 12.72
N VAL A 330 -26.94 -10.04 12.38
CA VAL A 330 -26.59 -8.86 11.58
C VAL A 330 -26.34 -9.24 10.11
N SER A 331 -26.59 -8.28 9.22
CA SER A 331 -26.28 -8.40 7.79
C SER A 331 -25.35 -7.25 7.38
N PRO A 332 -24.13 -7.54 6.88
CA PRO A 332 -23.56 -8.88 6.68
C PRO A 332 -23.23 -9.59 8.00
N ALA A 333 -23.21 -10.92 7.98
CA ALA A 333 -22.78 -11.72 9.11
C ALA A 333 -21.31 -11.40 9.46
N ARG A 334 -20.98 -11.34 10.75
CA ARG A 334 -19.67 -10.89 11.24
C ARG A 334 -19.06 -11.88 12.23
N ARG A 335 -17.75 -12.13 12.16
CA ARG A 335 -17.06 -12.88 13.23
C ARG A 335 -16.98 -12.04 14.49
N ILE A 336 -17.19 -12.69 15.63
CA ILE A 336 -17.11 -12.04 16.94
C ILE A 336 -16.05 -12.68 17.85
N GLU A 337 -15.31 -13.66 17.34
CA GLU A 337 -14.43 -14.50 18.15
C GLU A 337 -13.04 -14.61 17.51
N THR A 338 -11.99 -14.48 18.33
CA THR A 338 -10.59 -14.78 17.97
C THR A 338 -10.20 -16.18 18.45
N PRO A 339 -9.10 -16.78 17.97
CA PRO A 339 -8.67 -18.10 18.44
C PRO A 339 -8.46 -18.16 19.96
N GLN A 340 -7.88 -17.12 20.55
CA GLN A 340 -7.75 -17.01 22.01
C GLN A 340 -9.08 -17.03 22.75
N PHE A 341 -10.09 -16.31 22.25
CA PHE A 341 -11.44 -16.35 22.82
C PHE A 341 -12.09 -17.72 22.66
N PHE A 342 -11.86 -18.39 21.53
CA PHE A 342 -12.34 -19.74 21.28
C PHE A 342 -11.82 -20.73 22.32
N TRP A 343 -10.49 -20.78 22.53
CA TRP A 343 -9.88 -21.70 23.50
C TRP A 343 -10.33 -21.41 24.93
N LEU A 344 -10.33 -20.14 25.33
CA LEU A 344 -10.76 -19.76 26.68
C LEU A 344 -12.25 -20.06 26.89
N ARG A 345 -13.11 -19.81 25.90
CA ARG A 345 -14.53 -20.19 25.98
C ARG A 345 -14.71 -21.70 26.14
N VAL A 346 -13.97 -22.51 25.38
CA VAL A 346 -14.06 -23.98 25.48
C VAL A 346 -13.66 -24.43 26.89
N ALA A 347 -12.56 -23.90 27.42
CA ALA A 347 -12.13 -24.18 28.79
C ALA A 347 -13.18 -23.76 29.83
N MET A 348 -13.76 -22.56 29.70
CA MET A 348 -14.84 -22.09 30.56
C MET A 348 -16.08 -23.00 30.50
N GLY A 349 -16.47 -23.43 29.30
CA GLY A 349 -17.62 -24.30 29.09
C GLY A 349 -17.47 -25.67 29.75
N LEU A 350 -16.27 -26.26 29.66
CA LEU A 350 -15.96 -27.56 30.26
C LEU A 350 -15.89 -27.51 31.79
N MET A 351 -15.52 -26.36 32.37
CA MET A 351 -15.34 -26.19 33.81
C MET A 351 -16.57 -25.61 34.54
N LEU A 352 -17.71 -25.45 33.86
CA LEU A 352 -18.90 -24.78 34.40
C LEU A 352 -19.42 -25.38 35.72
N ASP A 353 -19.40 -26.71 35.81
CA ASP A 353 -19.93 -27.48 36.94
C ASP A 353 -18.82 -27.99 37.89
N GLU A 354 -17.57 -27.58 37.65
CA GLU A 354 -16.45 -27.93 38.53
C GLU A 354 -16.57 -27.25 39.90
N LYS A 355 -16.21 -27.99 40.95
CA LYS A 355 -16.19 -27.46 42.33
C LYS A 355 -14.84 -26.79 42.63
N GLY A 356 -14.85 -25.81 43.53
CA GLY A 356 -13.62 -25.11 43.99
C GLY A 356 -13.30 -23.86 43.16
N ASP A 357 -12.01 -23.52 43.02
CA ASP A 357 -11.55 -22.39 42.19
C ASP A 357 -11.68 -22.75 40.71
N ARG A 358 -12.82 -22.37 40.11
CA ARG A 358 -13.12 -22.67 38.71
C ARG A 358 -12.21 -21.88 37.78
N GLU A 359 -11.90 -20.63 38.11
CA GLU A 359 -11.04 -19.77 37.29
C GLU A 359 -9.62 -20.34 37.16
N ALA A 360 -9.06 -20.90 38.25
CA ALA A 360 -7.77 -21.57 38.19
C ALA A 360 -7.81 -22.81 37.30
N LYS A 361 -8.89 -23.61 37.36
CA LYS A 361 -9.07 -24.79 36.48
C LYS A 361 -9.23 -24.40 35.01
N VAL A 362 -10.02 -23.36 34.73
CA VAL A 362 -10.17 -22.80 33.38
C VAL A 362 -8.82 -22.34 32.86
N SER A 363 -8.06 -21.58 33.65
CA SER A 363 -6.73 -21.09 33.28
C SER A 363 -5.76 -22.24 33.02
N GLY A 364 -5.79 -23.28 33.84
CA GLY A 364 -4.97 -24.48 33.66
C GLY A 364 -5.29 -25.24 32.38
N LEU A 365 -6.57 -25.41 32.04
CA LEU A 365 -6.98 -26.07 30.80
C LEU A 365 -6.70 -25.22 29.56
N TYR A 366 -6.87 -23.90 29.65
CA TYR A 366 -6.57 -22.98 28.55
C TYR A 366 -5.07 -22.96 28.19
N ASN A 367 -4.18 -23.18 29.16
CA ASN A 367 -2.73 -23.23 28.95
C ASN A 367 -2.19 -24.60 28.50
N LEU A 368 -3.07 -25.62 28.41
CA LEU A 368 -2.71 -26.97 27.95
C LEU A 368 -2.76 -27.02 26.42
#